data_AF-A0A6J7TT15-F1
#
_entry.id   AF-A0A6J7TT15-F1
#
_cell.length_a   1.000
_cell.length_b   1.000
_cell.length_c   1.000
_cell.angle_alpha   90.00
_cell.angle_beta   90.00
_cell.angle_gamma   90.00
#
_symmetry.space_group_name_H-M   'P 1'
#
loop_
_entity.id
_entity.type
_entity.pdbx_description
1 polymer ?
#
loop_
_entity_poly.entity_id
_entity_poly.type
_entity_poly.pdbx_seq_one_letter_code
_entity_poly.pdbx_strand_id
1 'polypeptide(L)'
;MHPSTLVFIIFYGLDWVATVPPTLMLCRIVMGNQRSAVVYGWVFVGHQIGASIAAIGAAVLRVKLGDYAVAFYISATMCLVAAFAVLQIAKGKTTAELRG
;
A
#
# COMPACT_ATOMS: atom_id res chain seq x y z
N MET A 1 7.27 17.51 21.57
CA MET A 1 7.99 16.22 21.59
C MET A 1 8.43 15.94 20.16
N HIS A 2 9.71 16.08 19.82
CA HIS A 2 10.19 15.62 18.51
C HIS A 2 10.46 14.12 18.64
N PRO A 3 9.69 13.24 17.97
CA PRO A 3 10.16 11.87 17.76
C PRO A 3 11.57 11.98 17.16
N SER A 4 12.52 11.20 17.67
CA SER A 4 13.86 11.19 17.10
C SER A 4 13.73 10.96 15.60
N THR A 5 14.26 11.88 14.77
CA THR A 5 14.26 11.74 13.30
C THR A 5 14.81 10.37 12.89
N LEU A 6 15.75 9.81 13.67
CA LEU A 6 16.27 8.46 13.49
C LEU A 6 15.17 7.39 13.59
N VAL A 7 14.29 7.49 14.61
CA VAL A 7 13.17 6.56 14.78
C VAL A 7 12.23 6.66 13.59
N PHE A 8 11.88 7.87 13.16
CA PHE A 8 11.06 8.07 11.96
C PHE A 8 11.71 7.44 10.72
N ILE A 9 13.00 7.70 10.47
CA ILE A 9 13.73 7.16 9.31
C ILE A 9 13.74 5.63 9.32
N ILE A 10 13.99 5.00 10.47
CA ILE A 10 14.04 3.53 10.57
C ILE A 10 12.67 2.94 10.22
N PHE A 11 11.60 3.40 10.88
CA PHE A 11 10.27 2.85 10.64
C PHE A 11 9.76 3.16 9.24
N TYR A 12 9.94 4.38 8.76
CA TYR A 12 9.52 4.80 7.42
C TYR A 12 10.32 4.07 6.33
N GLY A 13 11.63 3.89 6.53
CA GLY A 13 12.49 3.15 5.60
C GLY A 13 12.11 1.67 5.48
N LEU A 14 11.75 1.04 6.61
CA LEU A 14 11.24 -0.33 6.62
C LEU A 14 9.86 -0.43 5.95
N ASP A 15 8.95 0.48 6.30
CA ASP A 15 7.58 0.53 5.75
C ASP A 15 7.57 0.73 4.23
N TRP A 16 8.47 1.57 3.71
CA TRP A 16 8.56 1.88 2.28
C TRP A 16 8.74 0.63 1.39
N VAL A 17 9.49 -0.37 1.85
CA VAL A 17 9.73 -1.62 1.09
C VAL A 17 8.85 -2.78 1.55
N ALA A 18 8.22 -2.67 2.73
CA ALA A 18 7.56 -3.78 3.41
C ALA A 18 6.45 -4.45 2.58
N THR A 19 5.77 -3.70 1.72
CA THR A 19 4.59 -4.20 1.00
C THR A 19 4.90 -4.84 -0.35
N VAL A 20 6.10 -4.62 -0.92
CA VAL A 20 6.45 -5.10 -2.26
C VAL A 20 6.58 -6.63 -2.32
N PRO A 21 7.43 -7.29 -1.51
CA PRO A 21 7.56 -8.75 -1.55
C PRO A 21 6.26 -9.49 -1.20
N PRO A 22 5.49 -9.11 -0.15
CA PRO A 22 4.21 -9.75 0.16
C PRO A 22 3.18 -9.63 -0.97
N THR A 23 3.09 -8.47 -1.63
CA THR A 23 2.12 -8.26 -2.72
C THR A 23 2.46 -9.12 -3.94
N LEU A 24 3.74 -9.21 -4.32
CA LEU A 24 4.16 -10.10 -5.39
C LEU A 24 3.88 -11.57 -5.04
N MET A 25 4.09 -11.96 -3.78
CA MET A 25 3.78 -13.31 -3.35
C MET A 25 2.28 -13.61 -3.35
N LEU A 26 1.45 -12.66 -2.93
CA LEU A 26 0.00 -12.79 -3.02
C LEU A 26 -0.46 -12.96 -4.47
N CYS A 27 0.09 -12.17 -5.40
CA CYS A 27 -0.19 -12.32 -6.84
C CYS A 27 0.17 -13.73 -7.35
N ARG A 28 1.31 -14.28 -6.92
CA ARG A 28 1.73 -15.65 -7.27
C ARG A 28 0.80 -16.72 -6.71
N ILE A 29 0.37 -16.57 -5.46
CA ILE A 29 -0.51 -17.53 -4.79
C ILE A 29 -1.90 -17.53 -5.45
N VAL A 30 -2.44 -16.36 -5.78
CA VAL A 30 -3.82 -16.24 -6.29
C VAL A 30 -3.93 -16.45 -7.80
N MET A 31 -2.93 -16.01 -8.59
CA MET A 31 -3.01 -15.99 -10.06
C MET A 31 -2.07 -16.99 -10.75
N GLY A 32 -1.27 -17.73 -9.97
CA GLY A 32 -0.26 -18.66 -10.47
C GLY A 32 0.98 -17.97 -11.04
N ASN A 33 2.06 -18.75 -11.22
CA ASN A 33 3.38 -18.21 -11.59
C ASN A 33 3.44 -17.59 -12.99
N GLN A 34 2.61 -18.06 -13.93
CA GLN A 34 2.63 -17.56 -15.31
C GLN A 34 2.08 -16.14 -15.45
N ARG A 35 1.09 -15.77 -14.63
CA ARG A 35 0.37 -14.48 -14.74
C ARG A 35 0.77 -13.49 -13.66
N SER A 36 1.44 -13.93 -12.59
CA SER A 36 1.74 -13.09 -11.42
C SER A 36 2.52 -11.81 -11.74
N ALA A 37 3.46 -11.87 -12.69
CA ALA A 37 4.26 -10.70 -13.06
C ALA A 37 3.42 -9.63 -13.76
N VAL A 38 2.54 -10.03 -14.68
CA VAL A 38 1.62 -9.11 -15.39
C VAL A 38 0.63 -8.48 -14.41
N VAL A 39 0.05 -9.29 -13.52
CA VAL A 39 -0.88 -8.79 -12.49
C VAL A 39 -0.18 -7.83 -11.54
N TYR A 40 1.02 -8.17 -11.07
CA TYR A 40 1.82 -7.27 -10.23
C TYR A 40 2.16 -5.96 -10.97
N GLY A 41 2.43 -6.02 -12.27
CA GLY A 41 2.62 -4.83 -13.10
C GLY A 41 1.41 -3.89 -13.08
N TRP A 42 0.20 -4.43 -13.18
CA TRP A 42 -1.03 -3.62 -13.05
C TRP A 42 -1.26 -3.10 -11.63
N VAL A 43 -0.91 -3.87 -10.60
CA VAL A 43 -0.92 -3.38 -9.21
C VAL A 43 0.03 -2.20 -9.05
N PHE A 44 1.22 -2.27 -9.65
CA PHE A 44 2.19 -1.18 -9.64
C PHE A 44 1.68 0.06 -10.37
N VAL A 45 1.02 -0.09 -11.53
CA VAL A 45 0.36 1.03 -12.22
C VAL A 45 -0.69 1.69 -11.30
N GLY A 46 -1.52 0.89 -10.64
CA GLY A 46 -2.48 1.40 -9.65
C GLY A 46 -1.80 2.17 -8.51
N HIS A 47 -0.66 1.66 -8.01
CA HIS A 47 0.15 2.36 -7.00
C HIS A 47 0.64 3.72 -7.51
N GLN A 48 1.17 3.80 -8.74
CA GLN A 48 1.63 5.07 -9.31
C GLN A 48 0.49 6.09 -9.46
N ILE A 49 -0.70 5.65 -9.88
CA ILE A 49 -1.88 6.51 -9.98
C ILE A 49 -2.28 7.02 -8.58
N GLY A 50 -2.36 6.11 -7.60
CA GLY A 50 -2.68 6.46 -6.22
C GLY A 50 -1.67 7.42 -5.59
N ALA A 51 -0.37 7.17 -5.80
CA ALA A 51 0.72 8.03 -5.35
C ALA A 51 0.61 9.44 -5.97
N SER A 52 0.27 9.53 -7.25
CA SER A 52 0.06 10.82 -7.93
C SER A 52 -1.11 11.59 -7.31
N ILE A 53 -2.24 10.91 -7.05
CA ILE A 53 -3.41 11.51 -6.40
C ILE A 53 -3.06 11.97 -4.98
N ALA A 54 -2.36 11.14 -4.20
CA ALA A 54 -1.96 11.46 -2.84
C ALA A 54 -1.00 12.66 -2.80
N ALA A 55 -0.01 12.72 -3.69
CA ALA A 55 0.95 13.82 -3.78
C ALA A 55 0.26 15.15 -4.12
N ILE A 56 -0.60 15.16 -5.16
CA ILE A 56 -1.35 16.36 -5.55
C ILE A 56 -2.34 16.76 -4.46
N GLY A 57 -3.07 15.79 -3.89
CA GLY A 57 -4.02 16.04 -2.81
C GLY A 57 -3.37 16.63 -1.57
N ALA A 58 -2.23 16.09 -1.14
CA ALA A 58 -1.46 16.62 -0.01
C ALA A 58 -0.95 18.05 -0.29
N ALA A 59 -0.48 18.33 -1.51
CA ALA A 59 -0.06 19.68 -1.90
C ALA A 59 -1.23 20.67 -1.85
N VAL A 60 -2.40 20.31 -2.39
CA VAL A 60 -3.60 21.16 -2.35
C VAL A 60 -4.05 21.41 -0.91
N LEU A 61 -4.13 20.36 -0.08
CA LEU A 61 -4.51 20.49 1.33
C LEU A 61 -3.52 21.39 2.08
N ARG A 62 -2.22 21.25 1.83
CA ARG A 62 -1.18 22.08 2.45
C ARG A 62 -1.30 23.56 2.08
N VAL A 63 -1.63 23.87 0.83
CA VAL A 63 -1.85 25.24 0.36
C VAL A 63 -3.10 25.85 0.99
N LYS A 64 -4.16 25.06 1.15
CA LYS A 64 -5.47 25.55 1.65
C LYS A 64 -5.55 25.63 3.18
N LEU A 65 -4.93 24.69 3.89
CA LEU A 65 -5.09 24.51 5.34
C LEU A 65 -3.83 24.89 6.14
N GLY A 66 -2.69 25.09 5.48
CA GLY A 66 -1.46 25.55 6.13
C GLY A 66 -0.56 24.46 6.71
N ASP A 67 -1.02 23.21 6.80
CA ASP A 67 -0.23 22.05 7.25
C ASP A 67 -0.60 20.74 6.50
N TYR A 68 0.01 19.62 6.89
CA TYR A 68 -0.23 18.29 6.33
C TYR A 68 -1.09 17.39 7.23
N ALA A 69 -1.65 17.89 8.33
CA ALA A 69 -2.33 17.05 9.32
C ALA A 69 -3.50 16.27 8.70
N VAL A 70 -4.35 16.98 7.93
CA VAL A 70 -5.49 16.35 7.24
C VAL A 70 -5.02 15.33 6.19
N ALA A 71 -3.94 15.62 5.45
CA ALA A 71 -3.38 14.67 4.49
C ALA A 71 -2.90 13.39 5.19
N PHE A 72 -2.28 13.49 6.36
CA PHE A 72 -1.88 12.32 7.14
C PHE A 72 -3.06 11.53 7.68
N TYR A 73 -4.13 12.18 8.17
CA TYR A 73 -5.33 11.47 8.62
C TYR A 73 -6.05 10.74 7.49
N ILE A 74 -6.12 11.34 6.30
CA ILE A 74 -6.65 10.68 5.10
C ILE A 74 -5.81 9.45 4.75
N SER A 75 -4.48 9.61 4.68
CA SER A 75 -3.57 8.50 4.38
C SER A 75 -3.68 7.36 5.40
N ALA A 76 -3.72 7.68 6.70
CA ALA A 76 -3.90 6.69 7.77
C ALA A 76 -5.22 5.92 7.60
N THR A 77 -6.31 6.63 7.29
CA THR A 77 -7.62 6.01 7.03
C THR A 77 -7.58 5.10 5.80
N MET A 78 -6.92 5.54 4.72
CA MET A 78 -6.73 4.73 3.52
C MET A 78 -5.89 3.47 3.78
N CYS A 79 -4.87 3.55 4.63
CA CYS A 79 -4.12 2.37 5.06
C CYS A 79 -5.01 1.34 5.78
N LEU A 80 -5.92 1.79 6.65
CA LEU A 80 -6.88 0.88 7.31
C LEU A 80 -7.84 0.22 6.32
N VAL A 81 -8.34 0.99 5.34
CA VAL A 81 -9.20 0.46 4.26
C VAL A 81 -8.43 -0.56 3.42
N ALA A 82 -7.19 -0.26 3.05
CA ALA A 82 -6.34 -1.16 2.29
C ALA A 82 -6.04 -2.46 3.08
N ALA A 83 -5.70 -2.35 4.36
CA ALA A 83 -5.50 -3.52 5.22
C ALA A 83 -6.75 -4.41 5.27
N PHE A 84 -7.94 -3.81 5.43
CA PHE A 84 -9.19 -4.56 5.41
C PHE A 84 -9.43 -5.25 4.05
N ALA A 85 -9.20 -4.55 2.94
CA ALA A 85 -9.36 -5.09 1.60
C ALA A 85 -8.42 -6.27 1.35
N VAL A 86 -7.16 -6.17 1.75
CA VAL A 86 -6.16 -7.26 1.64
C VAL A 86 -6.61 -8.48 2.43
N LEU A 87 -7.18 -8.32 3.62
CA LEU A 87 -7.72 -9.45 4.42
C LEU A 87 -8.91 -10.16 3.76
N GLN A 88 -9.61 -9.53 2.81
CA GLN A 88 -10.69 -10.19 2.07
C GLN A 88 -10.18 -10.99 0.85
N ILE A 89 -8.94 -10.78 0.41
CA ILE A 89 -8.38 -11.48 -0.75
C ILE A 89 -8.25 -12.97 -0.40
N ALA A 90 -8.90 -13.83 -1.20
CA ALA A 90 -8.91 -15.28 -1.04
C ALA A 90 -9.32 -15.77 0.37
N LYS A 91 -10.10 -14.96 1.10
CA LYS A 91 -10.60 -15.33 2.43
C LYS A 91 -11.38 -16.65 2.36
N GLY A 92 -11.03 -17.58 3.24
CA GLY A 92 -11.67 -18.90 3.32
C GLY A 92 -11.16 -19.94 2.31
N LYS A 93 -10.16 -19.61 1.48
CA LYS A 93 -9.50 -20.58 0.59
C LYS A 93 -8.14 -20.99 1.13
N THR A 94 -7.85 -22.28 1.08
CA THR A 94 -6.54 -22.86 1.35
C THR A 94 -5.60 -22.67 0.16
N THR A 95 -4.29 -22.71 0.40
CA THR A 95 -3.29 -22.65 -0.66
C THR A 95 -3.43 -23.79 -1.68
N ALA A 96 -3.94 -24.96 -1.26
CA ALA A 96 -4.21 -26.07 -2.17
C ALA A 96 -5.35 -25.75 -3.15
N GLU A 97 -6.44 -25.15 -2.66
CA GLU A 97 -7.58 -24.71 -3.49
C GLU A 97 -7.23 -23.56 -4.45
N LEU A 98 -6.21 -22.75 -4.12
CA LEU A 98 -5.72 -21.69 -5.02
C LEU A 98 -4.74 -22.20 -6.09
N ARG A 99 -4.17 -23.39 -5.91
CA ARG A 99 -3.16 -23.98 -6.81
C ARG A 99 -3.73 -25.06 -7.74
N GLY A 100 -4.89 -25.62 -7.42
CA GLY A 100 -5.65 -26.53 -8.28
C GLY A 100 -6.39 -25.78 -9.38
#